data_AF-R6CBF2-F1
#
_entry.id   AF-R6CBF2-F1
#
_cell.length_a   1.000
_cell.length_b   1.000
_cell.length_c   1.000
_cell.angle_alpha   90.00
_cell.angle_beta   90.00
_cell.angle_gamma   90.00
#
_symmetry.space_group_name_H-M   'P 1'
#
loop_
_entity.id
_entity.type
_entity.pdbx_description
1 polymer ?
#
loop_
_entity_poly.entity_id
_entity_poly.type
_entity_poly.pdbx_seq_one_letter_code
_entity_poly.pdbx_strand_id
1 'polypeptide(L)'
;MYYHDPFTVVASFLPPAILVCLVVQLVLYLLGSAGLYAMANNTGMKNPWTAWIPIARDHLLGSLADRYNCSCRQKKSMLNVWLTVLSAISLPLSVLSVVLTLILLPLFFNLASPLAAMVLSLFSLLLSVVGIAYKVFYLFSFYYLMMDYEPSRAVLYTILAFFNLGFIPLLLCRHNVPVGVAGRCEPLQPKYNIH
;
A
#
# COMPACT_ATOMS: atom_id res chain seq x y z
N MET A 1 39.53 21.17 21.40
CA MET A 1 38.44 21.31 20.40
C MET A 1 38.06 19.91 19.97
N TYR A 2 36.95 19.36 20.46
CA TYR A 2 36.42 18.11 19.92
C TYR A 2 35.92 18.42 18.51
N TYR A 3 36.67 18.02 17.50
CA TYR A 3 36.14 17.92 16.15
C TYR A 3 35.06 16.84 16.22
N HIS A 4 33.79 17.24 16.26
CA HIS A 4 32.74 16.28 16.01
C HIS A 4 32.88 15.88 14.55
N ASP A 5 33.25 14.61 14.32
CA ASP A 5 33.25 14.07 12.97
C ASP A 5 31.87 14.35 12.37
N PRO A 6 31.78 14.89 11.14
CA PRO A 6 30.51 15.22 10.51
C PRO A 6 29.54 14.03 10.52
N PHE A 7 30.08 12.81 10.51
CA PHE A 7 29.35 11.56 10.67
C PHE A 7 28.58 11.45 12.00
N THR A 8 29.17 11.85 13.12
CA THR A 8 28.52 11.79 14.46
C THR A 8 27.41 12.84 14.61
N VAL A 9 27.58 13.99 13.98
CA VAL A 9 26.55 15.04 13.92
C VAL A 9 25.36 14.56 13.08
N VAL A 10 25.60 13.96 11.91
CA VAL A 10 24.52 13.40 11.08
C VAL A 10 23.81 12.23 11.77
N ALA A 11 24.56 11.34 12.44
CA ALA A 11 24.00 10.20 13.16
C ALA A 11 23.09 10.61 14.34
N SER A 12 23.30 11.78 14.93
CA SER A 12 22.46 12.28 16.04
C SER A 12 21.14 12.93 15.56
N PHE A 13 21.09 13.46 14.34
CA PHE A 13 19.85 13.98 13.73
C PHE A 13 18.97 12.90 13.07
N LEU A 14 19.52 11.72 12.77
CA LEU A 14 18.82 10.64 12.08
C LEU A 14 17.66 10.02 12.90
N PRO A 15 17.83 9.68 14.20
CA PRO A 15 16.74 9.14 15.02
C PRO A 15 15.49 10.04 15.14
N PRO A 16 15.60 11.35 15.45
CA PRO A 16 14.41 12.21 15.51
C PRO A 16 13.76 12.40 14.15
N ALA A 17 14.52 12.45 13.04
CA ALA A 17 13.95 12.52 11.70
C ALA A 17 13.11 11.27 11.36
N ILE A 18 13.59 10.07 11.71
CA ILE A 18 12.84 8.82 11.55
C ILE A 18 11.54 8.86 12.35
N LEU A 19 11.60 9.33 13.60
CA LEU A 19 10.42 9.43 14.46
C LEU A 19 9.34 10.35 13.82
N VAL A 20 9.73 11.51 13.28
CA VAL A 20 8.81 12.42 12.59
C VAL A 20 8.19 11.74 11.36
N CYS A 21 8.99 11.05 10.54
CA CYS A 21 8.48 10.31 9.39
C CYS A 21 7.47 9.22 9.79
N LEU A 22 7.73 8.48 10.87
CA LEU A 22 6.82 7.46 11.39
C LEU A 22 5.49 8.05 11.86
N VAL A 23 5.53 9.18 12.57
CA VAL A 23 4.32 9.89 13.02
C VAL A 23 3.51 10.36 11.82
N VAL A 24 4.16 10.99 10.82
CA VAL A 24 3.48 11.42 9.60
C VAL A 24 2.84 10.23 8.89
N GLN A 25 3.56 9.13 8.73
CA GLN A 25 3.04 7.94 8.06
C GLN A 25 1.87 7.30 8.81
N LEU A 26 1.88 7.31 10.15
CA LEU A 26 0.76 6.90 10.97
C LEU A 26 -0.47 7.78 10.75
N VAL A 27 -0.31 9.10 10.72
CA VAL A 27 -1.42 10.03 10.44
C VAL A 27 -2.01 9.79 9.04
N LEU A 28 -1.16 9.65 8.02
CA LEU A 28 -1.60 9.35 6.65
C LEU A 28 -2.34 8.01 6.57
N TYR A 29 -1.89 7.01 7.32
CA TYR A 29 -2.56 5.71 7.44
C TYR A 29 -3.95 5.86 8.05
N LEU A 30 -4.10 6.58 9.16
CA LEU A 30 -5.39 6.82 9.81
C LEU A 30 -6.37 7.55 8.89
N LEU A 31 -5.90 8.57 8.17
CA LEU A 31 -6.69 9.29 7.18
C LEU A 31 -7.16 8.39 6.04
N GLY A 32 -6.25 7.58 5.47
CA GLY A 32 -6.59 6.63 4.41
C GLY A 32 -7.51 5.50 4.88
N SER A 33 -7.38 5.08 6.14
CA SER A 33 -8.26 4.09 6.78
C SER A 33 -9.67 4.64 6.97
N ALA A 34 -9.81 5.88 7.46
CA ALA A 34 -11.10 6.54 7.62
C ALA A 34 -11.86 6.69 6.29
N GLY A 35 -11.16 7.07 5.21
CA GLY A 35 -11.76 7.13 3.86
C GLY A 35 -12.25 5.77 3.39
N LEU A 36 -11.42 4.73 3.54
CA LEU A 36 -11.78 3.37 3.14
C LEU A 36 -12.91 2.78 3.99
N TYR A 37 -12.94 3.06 5.30
CA TYR A 37 -14.01 2.69 6.21
C TYR A 37 -15.35 3.28 5.76
N ALA A 38 -15.39 4.58 5.43
CA ALA A 38 -16.60 5.24 4.95
C ALA A 38 -17.12 4.61 3.65
N MET A 39 -16.24 4.32 2.69
CA MET A 39 -16.59 3.61 1.45
C MET A 39 -17.15 2.20 1.71
N ALA A 40 -16.54 1.47 2.64
CA ALA A 40 -17.00 0.15 3.01
C ALA A 40 -18.38 0.16 3.69
N ASN A 41 -18.61 1.15 4.55
CA ASN A 41 -19.87 1.33 5.25
C ASN A 41 -20.99 1.72 4.26
N ASN A 42 -20.72 2.64 3.34
CA ASN A 42 -21.67 3.10 2.34
C ASN A 42 -22.06 2.03 1.32
N THR A 43 -21.22 1.00 1.14
CA THR A 43 -21.46 -0.12 0.21
C THR A 43 -22.10 -1.34 0.87
N GLY A 44 -22.38 -1.29 2.18
CA GLY A 44 -23.03 -2.39 2.90
C GLY A 44 -22.14 -3.62 3.06
N MET A 45 -20.81 -3.48 3.08
CA MET A 45 -19.91 -4.60 3.33
C MET A 45 -20.09 -5.13 4.76
N LYS A 46 -20.00 -6.46 4.94
CA LYS A 46 -20.27 -7.10 6.24
C LYS A 46 -19.46 -6.52 7.40
N ASN A 47 -18.16 -6.28 7.18
CA ASN A 47 -17.23 -5.85 8.24
C ASN A 47 -16.43 -4.60 7.80
N PRO A 48 -16.99 -3.38 7.83
CA PRO A 48 -16.28 -2.15 7.41
C PRO A 48 -15.10 -1.79 8.32
N TRP A 49 -15.21 -2.16 9.61
CA TRP A 49 -14.23 -1.84 10.64
C TRP A 49 -12.83 -2.44 10.38
N THR A 50 -12.73 -3.46 9.53
CA THR A 50 -11.43 -4.09 9.20
C THR A 50 -10.48 -3.14 8.47
N ALA A 51 -10.95 -1.99 7.98
CA ALA A 51 -10.12 -0.93 7.42
C ALA A 51 -9.05 -0.39 8.39
N TRP A 52 -9.24 -0.55 9.71
CA TRP A 52 -8.31 -0.09 10.75
C TRP A 52 -7.15 -1.07 11.03
N ILE A 53 -7.22 -2.31 10.52
CA ILE A 53 -6.16 -3.31 10.68
C ILE A 53 -5.36 -3.36 9.36
N PRO A 54 -4.02 -3.24 9.38
CA PRO A 54 -3.21 -3.18 8.15
C PRO A 54 -3.50 -4.30 7.13
N ILE A 55 -3.49 -5.57 7.57
CA ILE A 55 -3.72 -6.72 6.68
C ILE A 55 -5.16 -6.77 6.19
N ALA A 56 -6.11 -6.51 7.09
CA ALA A 56 -7.53 -6.60 6.76
C ALA A 56 -8.02 -5.41 5.93
N ARG A 57 -7.32 -4.26 6.02
CA ARG A 57 -7.50 -3.09 5.17
C ARG A 57 -7.20 -3.42 3.71
N ASP A 58 -6.13 -4.15 3.45
CA ASP A 58 -5.76 -4.57 2.08
C ASP A 58 -6.76 -5.57 1.51
N HIS A 59 -7.28 -6.48 2.34
CA HIS A 59 -8.42 -7.33 1.97
C HIS A 59 -9.62 -6.49 1.56
N LEU A 60 -9.95 -5.49 2.38
CA LEU A 60 -11.12 -4.66 2.20
C LEU A 60 -11.00 -3.82 0.93
N LEU A 61 -9.82 -3.24 0.68
CA LEU A 61 -9.50 -2.51 -0.54
C LEU A 61 -9.63 -3.39 -1.79
N GLY A 62 -9.06 -4.60 -1.75
CA GLY A 62 -9.21 -5.57 -2.83
C GLY A 62 -10.66 -6.02 -3.05
N SER A 63 -11.44 -6.17 -1.97
CA SER A 63 -12.84 -6.57 -2.07
C SER A 63 -13.72 -5.49 -2.71
N LEU A 64 -13.45 -4.20 -2.42
CA LEU A 64 -14.11 -3.09 -3.10
C LEU A 64 -13.71 -3.03 -4.58
N ALA A 65 -12.43 -3.25 -4.90
CA ALA A 65 -11.96 -3.33 -6.27
C ALA A 65 -12.59 -4.51 -7.06
N ASP A 66 -12.77 -5.66 -6.41
CA ASP A 66 -13.41 -6.83 -7.01
C ASP A 66 -14.90 -6.61 -7.27
N ARG A 67 -15.60 -5.76 -6.48
CA ARG A 67 -16.99 -5.37 -6.76
C ARG A 67 -17.12 -4.72 -8.13
N TYR A 68 -16.22 -3.81 -8.49
CA TYR A 68 -16.21 -3.20 -9.83
C TYR A 68 -16.02 -4.24 -10.94
N ASN A 69 -15.06 -5.16 -10.77
CA ASN A 69 -14.83 -6.21 -11.76
C ASN A 69 -16.03 -7.17 -11.91
N CYS A 70 -16.73 -7.46 -10.81
CA CYS A 70 -17.95 -8.27 -10.83
C CYS A 70 -19.12 -7.52 -11.48
N SER A 71 -19.39 -6.27 -11.08
CA SER A 71 -20.53 -5.49 -11.57
C SER A 71 -20.36 -5.04 -13.02
N CYS A 72 -19.18 -4.52 -13.39
CA CYS A 72 -18.98 -3.88 -14.69
C CYS A 72 -18.26 -4.76 -15.72
N ARG A 73 -17.34 -5.64 -15.31
CA ARG A 73 -16.63 -6.54 -16.25
C ARG A 73 -17.19 -7.96 -16.29
N GLN A 74 -18.13 -8.29 -15.40
CA GLN A 74 -18.63 -9.66 -15.19
C GLN A 74 -17.50 -10.69 -15.06
N LYS A 75 -16.34 -10.27 -14.53
CA LYS A 75 -15.16 -11.10 -14.37
C LYS A 75 -14.91 -11.32 -12.89
N LYS A 76 -14.90 -12.59 -12.48
CA LYS A 76 -14.49 -12.97 -11.12
C LYS A 76 -13.00 -12.71 -10.97
N SER A 77 -12.68 -11.68 -10.22
CA SER A 77 -11.31 -11.36 -9.82
C SER A 77 -11.14 -11.69 -8.33
N MET A 78 -9.92 -12.05 -7.94
CA MET A 78 -9.56 -12.38 -6.55
C MET A 78 -8.48 -11.42 -6.04
N LEU A 79 -8.64 -10.12 -6.30
CA LEU A 79 -7.68 -9.10 -5.88
C LEU A 79 -7.62 -9.02 -4.35
N ASN A 80 -8.76 -9.21 -3.69
CA ASN A 80 -8.84 -9.32 -2.24
C ASN A 80 -7.87 -10.38 -1.69
N VAL A 81 -7.85 -11.59 -2.25
CA VAL A 81 -7.00 -12.68 -1.77
C VAL A 81 -5.53 -12.40 -2.10
N TRP A 82 -5.22 -12.00 -3.33
CA TRP A 82 -3.82 -11.69 -3.71
C TRP A 82 -3.21 -10.59 -2.85
N LEU A 83 -3.94 -9.49 -2.60
CA LEU A 83 -3.47 -8.41 -1.73
C LEU A 83 -3.28 -8.86 -0.29
N THR A 84 -4.19 -9.67 0.25
CA THR A 84 -4.03 -10.18 1.62
C THR A 84 -2.84 -11.11 1.76
N VAL A 85 -2.62 -12.01 0.81
CA VAL A 85 -1.51 -12.96 0.88
C VAL A 85 -0.18 -12.20 0.78
N LEU A 86 -0.07 -11.23 -0.14
CA LEU A 86 1.14 -10.41 -0.28
C LEU A 86 1.40 -9.52 0.95
N SER A 87 0.37 -8.90 1.52
CA SER A 87 0.53 -8.10 2.75
C SER A 87 0.85 -8.97 3.97
N ALA A 88 0.20 -10.13 4.11
CA ALA A 88 0.44 -11.07 5.19
C ALA A 88 1.85 -11.69 5.16
N ILE A 89 2.46 -11.82 3.97
CA ILE A 89 3.86 -12.27 3.82
C ILE A 89 4.84 -11.11 4.04
N SER A 90 4.56 -9.93 3.49
CA SER A 90 5.50 -8.80 3.53
C SER A 90 5.65 -8.20 4.93
N LEU A 91 4.59 -8.16 5.75
CA LEU A 91 4.67 -7.66 7.13
C LEU A 91 5.65 -8.45 8.02
N PRO A 92 5.51 -9.78 8.22
CA PRO A 92 6.45 -10.52 9.06
C PRO A 92 7.87 -10.49 8.47
N LEU A 93 8.00 -10.50 7.14
CA LEU A 93 9.31 -10.39 6.48
C LEU A 93 9.97 -9.03 6.75
N SER A 94 9.20 -7.94 6.77
CA SER A 94 9.70 -6.61 7.11
C SER A 94 10.11 -6.50 8.58
N VAL A 95 9.35 -7.09 9.51
CA VAL A 95 9.70 -7.13 10.93
C VAL A 95 10.99 -7.92 11.14
N LEU A 96 11.10 -9.09 10.50
CA LEU A 96 12.33 -9.90 10.52
C LEU A 96 13.54 -9.10 10.00
N SER A 97 13.35 -8.30 8.93
CA SER A 97 14.40 -7.42 8.41
C SER A 97 14.90 -6.43 9.44
N VAL A 98 13.98 -5.76 10.13
CA VAL A 98 14.34 -4.73 11.11
C VAL A 98 15.11 -5.36 12.25
N VAL A 99 14.64 -6.50 12.77
CA VAL A 99 15.34 -7.25 13.83
C VAL A 99 16.74 -7.69 13.37
N LEU A 100 16.86 -8.27 12.18
CA LEU A 100 18.14 -8.68 11.61
C LEU A 100 19.09 -7.49 11.45
N THR A 101 18.58 -6.36 10.97
CA THR A 101 19.36 -5.12 10.81
C THR A 101 19.86 -4.63 12.17
N LEU A 102 19.00 -4.58 13.18
CA LEU A 102 19.38 -4.13 14.52
C LEU A 102 20.48 -5.00 15.15
N ILE A 103 20.48 -6.31 14.89
CA ILE A 103 21.51 -7.25 15.37
C ILE A 103 22.83 -7.09 14.60
N LEU A 104 22.75 -6.96 13.27
CA LEU A 104 23.94 -6.91 12.41
C LEU A 104 24.59 -5.52 12.32
N LEU A 105 23.83 -4.45 12.57
CA LEU A 105 24.32 -3.06 12.54
C LEU A 105 25.53 -2.83 13.46
N PRO A 106 25.53 -3.21 14.76
CA PRO A 106 26.71 -3.04 15.60
C PRO A 106 27.89 -3.91 15.14
N LEU A 107 27.64 -5.11 14.60
CA LEU A 107 28.70 -5.98 14.06
C LEU A 107 29.37 -5.36 12.82
N PHE A 108 28.58 -4.69 11.98
CA PHE A 108 29.07 -3.95 10.82
C PHE A 108 29.98 -2.79 11.24
N PHE A 109 29.55 -1.96 12.21
CA PHE A 109 30.33 -0.80 12.66
C PHE A 109 31.58 -1.18 13.46
N ASN A 110 31.52 -2.21 14.30
CA ASN A 110 32.64 -2.57 15.16
C ASN A 110 33.69 -3.44 14.46
N LEU A 111 33.26 -4.38 13.61
CA LEU A 111 34.14 -5.37 13.00
C LEU A 111 34.43 -5.11 11.51
N ALA A 112 33.82 -4.08 10.91
CA ALA A 112 33.89 -3.79 9.47
C ALA A 112 33.70 -5.05 8.60
N SER A 113 32.83 -5.97 9.04
CA SER A 113 32.76 -7.31 8.48
C SER A 113 32.08 -7.28 7.11
N PRO A 114 32.79 -7.59 6.00
CA PRO A 114 32.22 -7.54 4.66
C PRO A 114 31.10 -8.58 4.48
N LEU A 115 31.16 -9.68 5.24
CA LEU A 115 30.15 -10.73 5.22
C LEU A 115 28.80 -10.24 5.79
N ALA A 116 28.80 -9.45 6.87
CA ALA A 116 27.55 -8.88 7.42
C ALA A 116 26.90 -7.89 6.45
N ALA A 117 27.72 -7.08 5.77
CA ALA A 117 27.25 -6.15 4.75
C ALA A 117 26.60 -6.87 3.56
N MET A 118 27.21 -7.96 3.10
CA MET A 118 26.67 -8.79 2.01
C MET A 118 25.35 -9.47 2.40
N VAL A 119 25.24 -10.00 3.62
CA VAL A 119 23.99 -10.61 4.09
C VAL A 119 22.86 -9.56 4.17
N LEU A 120 23.16 -8.37 4.70
CA LEU A 120 22.19 -7.29 4.80
C LEU A 120 21.73 -6.78 3.42
N SER A 121 22.64 -6.68 2.45
CA SER A 121 22.30 -6.24 1.10
C SER A 121 21.46 -7.27 0.34
N LEU A 122 21.77 -8.55 0.44
CA LEU A 122 20.97 -9.63 -0.16
C LEU A 122 19.56 -9.69 0.43
N PHE A 123 19.43 -9.54 1.76
CA PHE A 123 18.13 -9.53 2.42
C PHE A 123 17.29 -8.30 2.02
N SER A 124 17.93 -7.13 1.91
CA SER A 124 17.31 -5.90 1.44
C SER A 124 16.81 -6.01 -0.01
N LEU A 125 17.60 -6.64 -0.90
CA LEU A 125 17.18 -6.92 -2.27
C LEU A 125 15.94 -7.82 -2.32
N LEU A 126 15.91 -8.91 -1.54
CA LEU A 126 14.76 -9.80 -1.44
C LEU A 126 13.48 -9.03 -1.05
N LEU A 127 13.58 -8.17 -0.04
CA LEU A 127 12.47 -7.32 0.41
C LEU A 127 12.00 -6.37 -0.67
N SER A 128 12.93 -5.76 -1.41
CA SER A 128 12.60 -4.83 -2.48
C SER A 128 11.76 -5.52 -3.57
N VAL A 129 12.10 -6.76 -3.94
CA VAL A 129 11.37 -7.54 -4.95
C VAL A 129 9.95 -7.84 -4.47
N VAL A 130 9.78 -8.31 -3.23
CA VAL A 130 8.46 -8.57 -2.63
C VAL A 130 7.65 -7.28 -2.51
N GLY A 131 8.30 -6.18 -2.11
CA GLY A 131 7.67 -4.87 -1.98
C GLY A 131 7.19 -4.29 -3.33
N ILE A 132 7.98 -4.46 -4.39
CA ILE A 132 7.58 -4.06 -5.75
C ILE A 132 6.36 -4.87 -6.20
N ALA A 133 6.38 -6.20 -6.00
CA ALA A 133 5.25 -7.05 -6.34
C ALA A 133 3.98 -6.60 -5.60
N TYR A 134 4.06 -6.39 -4.28
CA TYR A 134 2.94 -5.86 -3.48
C TYR A 134 2.44 -4.51 -4.02
N LYS A 135 3.33 -3.57 -4.33
CA LYS A 135 2.97 -2.26 -4.86
C LYS A 135 2.23 -2.34 -6.20
N VAL A 136 2.64 -3.24 -7.10
CA VAL A 136 1.96 -3.44 -8.39
C VAL A 136 0.52 -3.91 -8.18
N PHE A 137 0.32 -4.94 -7.35
CA PHE A 137 -1.04 -5.43 -7.04
C PHE A 137 -1.88 -4.39 -6.31
N TYR A 138 -1.27 -3.62 -5.39
CA TYR A 138 -1.92 -2.53 -4.69
C TYR A 138 -2.43 -1.46 -5.68
N LEU A 139 -1.57 -1.01 -6.61
CA LEU A 139 -1.95 -0.01 -7.60
C LEU A 139 -3.03 -0.49 -8.54
N PHE A 140 -2.97 -1.76 -8.96
CA PHE A 140 -4.00 -2.35 -9.80
C PHE A 140 -5.36 -2.39 -9.09
N SER A 141 -5.36 -2.77 -7.81
CA SER A 141 -6.59 -2.79 -7.01
C SER A 141 -7.11 -1.39 -6.73
N PHE A 142 -6.22 -0.45 -6.45
CA PHE A 142 -6.55 0.96 -6.26
C PHE A 142 -7.14 1.59 -7.53
N TYR A 143 -6.63 1.22 -8.70
CA TYR A 143 -7.16 1.65 -9.98
C TYR A 143 -8.62 1.23 -10.16
N TYR A 144 -8.93 -0.05 -9.96
CA TYR A 144 -10.32 -0.52 -10.11
C TYR A 144 -11.23 0.04 -9.04
N LEU A 145 -10.73 0.24 -7.82
CA LEU A 145 -11.46 0.95 -6.79
C LEU A 145 -11.84 2.35 -7.28
N MET A 146 -10.89 3.11 -7.82
CA MET A 146 -11.17 4.47 -8.29
C MET A 146 -12.02 4.50 -9.55
N MET A 147 -11.94 3.49 -10.41
CA MET A 147 -12.90 3.30 -11.50
C MET A 147 -14.34 3.07 -11.01
N ASP A 148 -14.52 2.47 -9.83
CA ASP A 148 -15.85 2.32 -9.23
C ASP A 148 -16.42 3.66 -8.76
N TYR A 149 -15.60 4.59 -8.23
CA TYR A 149 -16.10 5.81 -7.59
C TYR A 149 -16.02 7.07 -8.47
N GLU A 150 -14.96 7.23 -9.27
CA GLU A 150 -14.75 8.41 -10.13
C GLU A 150 -13.88 8.03 -11.35
N PRO A 151 -14.47 7.40 -12.38
CA PRO A 151 -13.69 6.80 -13.46
C PRO A 151 -12.95 7.84 -14.32
N SER A 152 -13.51 9.04 -14.48
CA SER A 152 -12.89 10.16 -15.20
C SER A 152 -11.52 10.58 -14.67
N ARG A 153 -11.25 10.36 -13.37
CA ARG A 153 -9.99 10.75 -12.71
C ARG A 153 -9.21 9.57 -12.14
N ALA A 154 -9.65 8.33 -12.41
CA ALA A 154 -9.07 7.14 -11.80
C ALA A 154 -7.55 7.02 -12.04
N VAL A 155 -7.06 7.36 -13.23
CA VAL A 155 -5.62 7.36 -13.55
C VAL A 155 -4.84 8.38 -12.74
N LEU A 156 -5.39 9.57 -12.51
CA LEU A 156 -4.73 10.58 -11.68
C LEU A 156 -4.61 10.08 -10.24
N TYR A 157 -5.68 9.48 -9.72
CA TYR A 157 -5.69 8.96 -8.35
C TYR A 157 -4.72 7.79 -8.14
N THR A 158 -4.49 6.95 -9.16
CA THR A 158 -3.46 5.90 -9.06
C THR A 158 -2.05 6.46 -9.11
N ILE A 159 -1.81 7.52 -9.90
CA ILE A 159 -0.53 8.23 -9.88
C ILE A 159 -0.29 8.83 -8.49
N LEU A 160 -1.30 9.45 -7.86
CA LEU A 160 -1.19 9.89 -6.47
C LEU A 160 -0.86 8.73 -5.52
N ALA A 161 -1.53 7.59 -5.69
CA ALA A 161 -1.28 6.40 -4.88
C ALA A 161 0.15 5.83 -5.05
N PHE A 162 0.74 5.94 -6.24
CA PHE A 162 2.13 5.58 -6.50
C PHE A 162 3.10 6.38 -5.63
N PHE A 163 2.86 7.68 -5.48
CA PHE A 163 3.61 8.57 -4.59
C PHE A 163 3.22 8.49 -3.11
N ASN A 164 2.50 7.44 -2.68
CA ASN A 164 1.96 7.25 -1.33
C ASN A 164 0.92 8.32 -0.88
N LEU A 165 0.36 9.09 -1.82
CA LEU A 165 -0.69 10.08 -1.56
C LEU A 165 -2.11 9.52 -1.80
N GLY A 166 -2.27 8.20 -1.80
CA GLY A 166 -3.54 7.52 -2.05
C GLY A 166 -4.62 7.80 -1.00
N PHE A 167 -4.28 8.32 0.18
CA PHE A 167 -5.27 8.73 1.18
C PHE A 167 -6.19 9.88 0.70
N ILE A 168 -5.68 10.76 -0.17
CA ILE A 168 -6.40 11.92 -0.70
C ILE A 168 -7.66 11.48 -1.47
N PRO A 169 -7.55 10.67 -2.55
CA PRO A 169 -8.72 10.23 -3.28
C PRO A 169 -9.64 9.30 -2.46
N LEU A 170 -9.10 8.51 -1.52
CA LEU A 170 -9.95 7.72 -0.62
C LEU A 170 -10.85 8.59 0.27
N LEU A 171 -10.37 9.76 0.70
CA LEU A 171 -11.17 10.71 1.47
C LEU A 171 -12.10 11.54 0.59
N LEU A 172 -11.64 11.94 -0.59
CA LEU A 172 -12.42 12.76 -1.53
C LEU A 172 -13.63 11.99 -2.06
N CYS A 173 -13.42 10.74 -2.47
CA CYS A 173 -14.45 9.91 -3.09
C CYS A 173 -15.36 9.20 -2.08
N ARG A 174 -15.19 9.39 -0.76
CA ARG A 174 -15.82 8.55 0.26
C ARG A 174 -17.35 8.56 0.26
N HIS A 175 -17.95 9.67 -0.18
CA HIS A 175 -19.41 9.84 -0.27
C HIS A 175 -19.94 9.66 -1.69
N ASN A 176 -19.07 9.37 -2.66
CA ASN A 176 -19.51 9.14 -4.03
C ASN A 176 -20.20 7.78 -4.12
N VAL A 177 -21.24 7.71 -4.95
CA VAL A 177 -21.95 6.46 -5.20
C VAL A 177 -21.16 5.66 -6.23
N PRO A 178 -20.85 4.38 -5.95
CA PRO A 178 -20.12 3.54 -6.91
C PRO A 178 -20.92 3.30 -8.18
N VAL A 179 -20.26 3.37 -9.34
CA VAL A 179 -20.84 3.24 -10.68
C VAL A 179 -21.51 1.89 -10.88
N GLY A 180 -20.97 0.82 -10.26
CA GLY A 180 -21.57 -0.51 -10.30
C GLY A 180 -22.96 -0.58 -9.64
N VAL A 181 -23.26 0.33 -8.70
CA VAL A 181 -24.59 0.47 -8.09
C VAL A 181 -25.46 1.45 -8.88
N ALA A 182 -24.86 2.50 -9.46
CA ALA A 182 -25.57 3.48 -10.27
C ALA A 182 -26.00 2.96 -11.66
N GLY A 183 -25.57 1.75 -12.06
CA GLY A 183 -25.88 1.16 -13.37
C GLY A 183 -25.15 1.83 -14.54
N ARG A 184 -24.12 2.64 -14.27
CA ARG A 184 -23.36 3.43 -15.26
C ARG A 184 -21.94 2.89 -15.42
N CYS A 185 -21.81 1.59 -15.61
CA CYS A 185 -20.52 1.03 -15.99
C CYS A 185 -20.11 1.68 -17.33
N GLU A 186 -18.94 2.34 -17.35
CA GLU A 186 -18.41 2.93 -18.57
C GLU A 186 -18.42 1.88 -19.71
N PRO A 187 -18.69 2.29 -20.95
CA PRO A 187 -18.82 1.33 -22.03
C PRO A 187 -17.51 0.55 -22.19
N LEU A 188 -17.58 -0.77 -22.03
CA LEU A 188 -16.58 -1.67 -22.58
C LEU A 188 -16.51 -1.38 -24.07
N GLN A 189 -15.38 -0.86 -24.56
CA GLN A 189 -15.18 -0.65 -26.00
C GLN A 189 -15.56 -1.96 -26.73
N PRO A 190 -16.58 -1.94 -27.61
CA PRO A 190 -17.06 -3.16 -28.25
C PRO A 190 -15.92 -3.77 -29.05
N LYS A 191 -15.62 -5.04 -28.76
CA LYS A 191 -14.66 -5.81 -29.57
C LYS A 191 -15.40 -6.28 -30.81
N TYR A 192 -14.76 -6.14 -31.97
CA TYR A 192 -15.24 -6.81 -33.17
C TYR A 192 -15.24 -8.32 -32.92
N ASN A 193 -16.35 -9.01 -33.25
CA ASN A 193 -16.33 -10.46 -33.36
C ASN A 193 -15.44 -10.81 -34.56
N ILE A 194 -14.24 -11.30 -34.27
CA ILE A 194 -13.42 -11.97 -35.27
C ILE A 194 -13.95 -13.41 -35.31
N HIS A 195 -14.81 -13.69 -36.28
CA HIS A 195 -15.29 -15.04 -36.59
C HIS A 195 -14.20 -15.85 -37.30
#